data_AF-A0A9E6SG46-F1
#
_entry.id   AF-A0A9E6SG46-F1
#
_cell.length_a   1.000
_cell.length_b   1.000
_cell.length_c   1.000
_cell.angle_alpha   90.00
_cell.angle_beta   90.00
_cell.angle_gamma   90.00
#
_symmetry.space_group_name_H-M   'P 1'
#
loop_
_entity.id
_entity.type
_entity.pdbx_description
1 polymer ?
#
loop_
_entity_poly.entity_id
_entity_poly.type
_entity_poly.pdbx_seq_one_letter_code
_entity_poly.pdbx_strand_id
1 'polypeptide(L)'
;DLNAIEEAEGIQRLIAEFKFNHEQAADAVGKSRSAVSNLLRLLELAKPVQDRVVAGSLEMGHARALASLPKDKQVMLAENIAINGLSVRATEALVKAQNHPAEDSKRPGVPTAKSKQQKLALPLVRDADLDRLETELADALGTYVEISHQATGQGELVIRYASLDQLDGLIGRMKR
;
A
#
# COMPACT_ATOMS: atom_id res chain seq x y z
N ASP A 1 24.91 -0.16 -6.13
CA ASP A 1 24.01 -1.30 -5.90
C ASP A 1 23.20 -1.60 -7.14
N LEU A 2 22.98 -2.88 -7.44
CA LEU A 2 22.10 -3.33 -8.50
C LEU A 2 20.64 -3.01 -8.14
N ASN A 3 19.85 -2.63 -9.13
CA ASN A 3 18.41 -2.53 -8.97
C ASN A 3 17.80 -3.94 -8.77
N ALA A 4 16.64 -4.01 -8.10
CA ALA A 4 15.86 -5.23 -7.92
C ALA A 4 15.60 -6.01 -9.22
N ILE A 5 15.32 -5.30 -10.31
CA ILE A 5 15.08 -5.90 -11.62
C ILE A 5 16.37 -6.46 -12.22
N GLU A 6 17.47 -5.71 -12.14
CA GLU A 6 18.78 -6.15 -12.65
C GLU A 6 19.30 -7.38 -11.88
N GLU A 7 19.10 -7.41 -10.57
CA GLU A 7 19.41 -8.56 -9.74
C GLU A 7 18.60 -9.80 -10.16
N ALA A 8 17.30 -9.63 -10.39
CA ALA A 8 16.43 -10.71 -10.85
C ALA A 8 16.86 -11.24 -12.23
N GLU A 9 17.24 -10.35 -13.16
CA GLU A 9 17.76 -10.74 -14.48
C GLU A 9 19.08 -11.53 -14.38
N GLY A 10 19.97 -11.16 -13.45
CA GLY A 10 21.20 -11.88 -13.17
C GLY A 10 20.93 -13.30 -12.67
N ILE A 11 19.99 -13.43 -11.72
CA ILE A 11 19.55 -14.73 -11.19
C ILE A 11 18.90 -15.58 -12.30
N GLN A 12 18.07 -15.00 -13.16
CA GLN A 12 17.43 -15.71 -14.27
C GLN A 12 18.46 -16.26 -15.26
N ARG A 13 19.50 -15.47 -15.57
CA ARG A 13 20.64 -15.90 -16.40
C ARG A 13 21.40 -17.05 -15.77
N LEU A 14 21.74 -16.94 -14.48
CA LEU A 14 22.41 -18.01 -13.72
C LEU A 14 21.63 -19.33 -13.79
N ILE A 15 20.31 -19.28 -13.59
CA ILE A 15 19.42 -20.44 -13.71
C ILE A 15 19.45 -21.03 -15.13
N ALA A 16 19.36 -20.19 -16.15
CA ALA A 16 19.28 -20.62 -17.55
C ALA A 16 20.61 -21.24 -18.06
N GLU A 17 21.74 -20.63 -17.71
CA GLU A 17 23.08 -21.02 -18.14
C GLU A 17 23.57 -22.29 -17.43
N PHE A 18 23.40 -22.36 -16.11
CA PHE A 18 23.90 -23.48 -15.31
C PHE A 18 22.85 -24.55 -15.03
N LYS A 19 21.63 -24.40 -15.58
CA LYS A 19 20.48 -25.30 -15.37
C LYS A 19 20.15 -25.49 -13.89
N PHE A 20 20.41 -24.46 -13.07
CA PHE A 20 20.12 -24.50 -11.64
C PHE A 20 18.62 -24.49 -11.39
N ASN A 21 18.20 -25.20 -10.35
CA ASN A 21 16.89 -24.96 -9.76
C ASN A 21 16.93 -23.71 -8.84
N HIS A 22 15.77 -23.24 -8.37
CA HIS A 22 15.70 -22.05 -7.52
C HIS A 22 16.46 -22.17 -6.19
N GLU A 23 16.67 -23.38 -5.66
CA GLU A 23 17.41 -23.61 -4.42
C GLU A 23 18.92 -23.47 -4.66
N GLN A 24 19.44 -24.14 -5.70
CA GLN A 24 20.84 -24.03 -6.12
C GLN A 24 21.23 -22.60 -6.50
N ALA A 25 20.34 -21.89 -7.20
CA ALA A 25 20.55 -20.48 -7.51
C ALA A 25 20.59 -19.61 -6.24
N ALA A 26 19.80 -19.94 -5.21
CA ALA A 26 19.79 -19.24 -3.94
C ALA A 26 21.08 -19.45 -3.15
N ASP A 27 21.57 -20.69 -3.11
CA ASP A 27 22.84 -21.04 -2.48
C ASP A 27 24.01 -20.30 -3.16
N ALA A 28 24.01 -20.26 -4.50
CA ALA A 28 25.05 -19.59 -5.28
C ALA A 28 25.11 -18.07 -5.03
N VAL A 29 23.97 -17.42 -4.78
CA VAL A 29 23.90 -15.97 -4.51
C VAL A 29 23.79 -15.63 -3.01
N GLY A 30 23.86 -16.63 -2.13
CA GLY A 30 23.79 -16.44 -0.67
C GLY A 30 22.44 -15.92 -0.17
N LYS A 31 21.33 -16.27 -0.83
CA LYS A 31 19.97 -15.85 -0.46
C LYS A 31 19.08 -17.05 -0.16
N SER A 32 17.92 -16.80 0.43
CA SER A 32 16.92 -17.86 0.59
C SER A 32 16.24 -18.18 -0.73
N ARG A 33 15.83 -19.44 -0.93
CA ARG A 33 15.02 -19.87 -2.08
C ARG A 33 13.78 -19.00 -2.30
N SER A 34 13.16 -18.53 -1.21
CA SER A 34 12.00 -17.63 -1.27
C SER A 34 12.35 -16.23 -1.76
N ALA A 35 13.50 -15.68 -1.37
CA ALA A 35 13.99 -14.40 -1.87
C ALA A 35 14.28 -14.46 -3.38
N VAL A 36 14.95 -15.51 -3.85
CA VAL A 36 15.19 -15.78 -5.29
C VAL A 36 13.87 -15.86 -6.05
N SER A 37 12.91 -16.64 -5.54
CA SER A 37 11.60 -16.77 -6.17
C SER A 37 10.87 -15.42 -6.25
N ASN A 38 10.94 -14.60 -5.20
CA ASN A 38 10.32 -13.28 -5.18
C ASN A 38 10.96 -12.31 -6.19
N LEU A 39 12.29 -12.33 -6.34
CA LEU A 39 13.00 -11.53 -7.33
C LEU A 39 12.61 -11.93 -8.75
N LEU A 40 12.60 -13.23 -9.06
CA LEU A 40 12.21 -13.74 -10.37
C LEU A 40 10.77 -13.36 -10.75
N ARG A 41 9.85 -13.33 -9.77
CA ARG A 41 8.46 -12.87 -10.01
C ARG A 41 8.36 -11.41 -10.42
N LEU A 42 9.36 -10.57 -10.13
CA LEU A 42 9.37 -9.20 -10.61
C LEU A 42 9.53 -9.13 -12.13
N LEU A 43 10.20 -10.10 -12.75
CA LEU A 43 10.37 -10.19 -14.20
C LEU A 43 9.06 -10.58 -14.93
N GLU A 44 8.10 -11.16 -14.21
CA GLU A 44 6.79 -11.55 -14.74
C GLU A 44 5.80 -10.36 -14.83
N LEU A 45 6.14 -9.23 -14.18
CA LEU A 45 5.31 -8.03 -14.16
C LEU A 45 5.19 -7.37 -15.53
N ALA A 46 4.15 -6.57 -15.72
CA ALA A 46 4.06 -5.70 -16.89
C ALA A 46 5.25 -4.71 -16.94
N LYS A 47 5.79 -4.47 -18.14
CA LYS A 47 6.98 -3.63 -18.36
C LYS A 47 6.88 -2.24 -17.68
N PRO A 48 5.76 -1.51 -17.75
CA PRO A 48 5.62 -0.23 -17.06
C PRO A 48 5.75 -0.31 -15.53
N VAL A 49 5.39 -1.45 -14.93
CA VAL A 49 5.52 -1.66 -13.47
C VAL A 49 6.97 -1.95 -13.11
N GLN A 50 7.68 -2.73 -13.93
CA GLN A 50 9.12 -2.95 -13.76
C GLN A 50 9.89 -1.61 -13.84
N ASP A 51 9.58 -0.77 -14.82
CA ASP A 51 10.25 0.53 -14.99
C ASP A 51 10.01 1.46 -13.79
N ARG A 52 8.83 1.40 -13.16
CA ARG A 52 8.51 2.14 -11.93
C ARG A 52 9.28 1.64 -10.71
N VAL A 53 9.56 0.34 -10.62
CA VAL A 53 10.45 -0.23 -9.60
C VAL A 53 11.89 0.21 -9.86
N VAL A 54 12.32 0.22 -11.13
CA VAL A 54 13.66 0.68 -11.50
C VAL A 54 13.85 2.16 -11.11
N ALA A 55 12.86 3.00 -11.40
CA ALA A 55 12.85 4.41 -11.05
C ALA A 55 12.70 4.70 -9.55
N GLY A 56 12.48 3.69 -8.70
CA GLY A 56 12.30 3.85 -7.25
C GLY A 56 10.93 4.39 -6.82
N SER A 57 10.02 4.63 -7.77
CA SER A 57 8.64 5.06 -7.48
C SER A 57 7.77 3.96 -6.86
N LEU A 58 8.22 2.70 -6.97
CA LEU A 58 7.60 1.54 -6.32
C LEU A 58 8.67 0.68 -5.65
N GLU A 59 8.50 0.42 -4.36
CA GLU A 59 9.29 -0.60 -3.67
C GLU A 59 8.98 -2.02 -4.16
N MET A 60 9.93 -2.94 -3.99
CA MET A 60 9.76 -4.37 -4.33
C MET A 60 8.52 -4.99 -3.67
N GLY A 61 8.14 -4.53 -2.47
CA GLY A 61 6.95 -4.99 -1.76
C GLY A 61 5.66 -4.70 -2.52
N HIS A 62 5.54 -3.50 -3.12
CA HIS A 62 4.41 -3.13 -3.97
C HIS A 62 4.36 -4.00 -5.22
N ALA A 63 5.51 -4.15 -5.89
CA ALA A 63 5.65 -4.94 -7.11
C ALA A 63 5.27 -6.41 -6.88
N ARG A 64 5.71 -7.01 -5.76
CA ARG A 64 5.35 -8.38 -5.37
C ARG A 64 3.85 -8.56 -5.15
N ALA A 65 3.19 -7.58 -4.54
CA ALA A 65 1.74 -7.63 -4.35
C ALA A 65 1.01 -7.62 -5.70
N LEU A 66 1.42 -6.72 -6.61
CA LEU A 66 0.85 -6.59 -7.94
C LEU A 66 1.07 -7.84 -8.82
N ALA A 67 2.14 -8.61 -8.61
CA ALA A 67 2.45 -9.82 -9.39
C ALA A 67 1.35 -10.90 -9.37
N SER A 68 0.40 -10.83 -8.43
CA SER A 68 -0.75 -11.73 -8.37
C SER A 68 -1.92 -11.32 -9.26
N LEU A 69 -1.88 -10.14 -9.88
CA LEU A 69 -2.96 -9.60 -10.71
C LEU A 69 -2.69 -9.76 -12.21
N PRO A 70 -3.75 -9.74 -13.05
CA PRO A 70 -3.61 -9.62 -14.51
C PRO A 70 -2.85 -8.34 -14.91
N LYS A 71 -2.08 -8.41 -16.01
CA LYS A 71 -1.18 -7.32 -16.46
C LYS A 71 -1.87 -5.95 -16.58
N ASP A 72 -3.10 -5.90 -17.08
CA ASP A 72 -3.84 -4.64 -17.24
C ASP A 72 -4.11 -3.97 -15.88
N LYS A 73 -4.50 -4.77 -14.87
CA LYS A 73 -4.73 -4.28 -13.50
C LYS A 73 -3.43 -3.86 -12.81
N GLN A 74 -2.31 -4.54 -13.10
CA GLN A 74 -1.01 -4.18 -12.53
C GLN A 74 -0.62 -2.75 -12.87
N VAL A 75 -0.76 -2.35 -14.14
CA VAL A 75 -0.38 -1.01 -14.61
C VAL A 75 -1.24 0.07 -13.95
N MET A 76 -2.57 -0.10 -13.96
CA MET A 76 -3.49 0.85 -13.35
C MET A 76 -3.25 1.04 -11.85
N LEU A 77 -3.00 -0.06 -11.13
CA LEU A 77 -2.77 -0.01 -9.69
C LEU A 77 -1.39 0.51 -9.33
N ALA A 78 -0.37 0.18 -10.11
CA ALA A 78 0.97 0.74 -9.96
C ALA A 78 0.96 2.28 -10.03
N GLU A 79 0.19 2.84 -10.96
CA GLU A 79 0.01 4.29 -11.07
C GLU A 79 -0.73 4.87 -9.85
N ASN A 80 -1.82 4.22 -9.42
CA ASN A 80 -2.54 4.65 -8.23
C ASN A 80 -1.68 4.62 -6.96
N ILE A 81 -0.85 3.59 -6.78
CA ILE A 81 0.07 3.45 -5.65
C ILE A 81 1.11 4.56 -5.66
N ALA A 82 1.71 4.84 -6.83
CA ALA A 82 2.73 5.87 -6.98
C ALA A 82 2.17 7.28 -6.72
N ILE A 83 0.97 7.59 -7.23
CA ILE A 83 0.32 8.90 -7.03
C ILE A 83 -0.07 9.11 -5.57
N ASN A 84 -0.66 8.10 -4.92
CA ASN A 84 -1.19 8.23 -3.56
C ASN A 84 -0.17 7.85 -2.47
N GLY A 85 1.06 7.50 -2.84
CA GLY A 85 2.10 7.09 -1.90
C GLY A 85 1.66 5.93 -0.99
N LEU A 86 0.95 4.95 -1.54
CA LEU A 86 0.38 3.88 -0.71
C LEU A 86 1.48 3.01 -0.11
N SER A 87 1.29 2.59 1.15
CA SER A 87 2.19 1.61 1.77
C SER A 87 2.04 0.21 1.16
N VAL A 88 3.06 -0.62 1.33
CA VAL A 88 3.05 -2.04 0.91
C VAL A 88 1.84 -2.79 1.49
N ARG A 89 1.51 -2.54 2.77
CA ARG A 89 0.37 -3.17 3.43
C ARG A 89 -0.97 -2.74 2.84
N ALA A 90 -1.12 -1.45 2.56
CA ALA A 90 -2.33 -0.92 1.92
C ALA A 90 -2.49 -1.50 0.49
N THR A 91 -1.37 -1.64 -0.23
CA THR A 91 -1.32 -2.25 -1.55
C THR A 91 -1.73 -3.73 -1.51
N GLU A 92 -1.20 -4.52 -0.56
CA GLU A 92 -1.62 -5.92 -0.39
C GLU A 92 -3.11 -6.06 -0.10
N ALA A 93 -3.68 -5.18 0.73
CA ALA A 93 -5.12 -5.15 1.02
C ALA A 93 -5.95 -4.83 -0.22
N LEU A 94 -5.51 -3.84 -1.01
CA LEU A 94 -6.17 -3.42 -2.25
C LEU A 94 -6.16 -4.57 -3.28
N VAL A 95 -5.00 -5.19 -3.50
CA VAL A 95 -4.85 -6.34 -4.40
C VAL A 95 -5.75 -7.51 -3.97
N LYS A 96 -5.84 -7.78 -2.67
CA LYS A 96 -6.70 -8.84 -2.13
C LYS A 96 -8.18 -8.57 -2.41
N ALA A 97 -8.64 -7.32 -2.28
CA ALA A 97 -10.00 -6.93 -2.63
C ALA A 97 -10.30 -7.10 -4.13
N GLN A 98 -9.29 -6.93 -5.01
CA GLN A 98 -9.45 -7.12 -6.45
C GLN A 98 -9.52 -8.58 -6.91
N ASN A 99 -8.99 -9.52 -6.12
CA ASN A 99 -8.97 -10.96 -6.41
C ASN A 99 -10.18 -11.73 -5.87
N HIS A 100 -10.98 -11.13 -4.98
CA HIS A 100 -12.23 -11.69 -4.47
C HIS A 100 -13.39 -10.71 -4.71
N PRO A 101 -14.03 -10.74 -5.91
CA PRO A 101 -15.05 -9.76 -6.27
C PRO A 101 -16.45 -10.02 -5.68
N ALA A 102 -16.63 -10.98 -4.77
CA ALA A 102 -17.95 -11.33 -4.22
C ALA A 102 -18.09 -10.80 -2.79
N GLU A 103 -19.14 -10.00 -2.57
CA GLU A 103 -19.61 -9.44 -1.29
C GLU A 103 -18.73 -8.32 -0.70
N ASP A 104 -18.62 -7.17 -1.38
CA ASP A 104 -18.82 -5.86 -0.74
C ASP A 104 -18.71 -4.73 -1.77
N SER A 105 -19.85 -4.43 -2.38
CA SER A 105 -20.05 -3.21 -3.16
C SER A 105 -20.19 -2.00 -2.24
N LYS A 106 -19.07 -1.47 -1.73
CA LYS A 106 -18.91 -0.04 -1.41
C LYS A 106 -17.51 0.43 -1.78
N ARG A 107 -17.42 1.18 -2.87
CA ARG A 107 -16.20 1.90 -3.32
C ARG A 107 -15.93 3.12 -2.39
N PRO A 108 -14.85 3.90 -2.59
CA PRO A 108 -13.51 3.58 -2.11
C PRO A 108 -12.94 4.77 -1.30
N GLY A 109 -12.52 4.55 -0.07
CA GLY A 109 -11.93 5.60 0.75
C GLY A 109 -11.04 5.03 1.83
N VAL A 110 -9.75 4.90 1.49
CA VAL A 110 -8.56 4.79 2.36
C VAL A 110 -8.70 3.95 3.64
N PRO A 111 -8.07 2.77 3.72
CA PRO A 111 -7.80 2.13 5.00
C PRO A 111 -6.32 2.26 5.37
N THR A 112 -6.00 3.16 6.30
CA THR A 112 -4.79 3.07 7.13
C THR A 112 -5.01 1.95 8.16
N ALA A 113 -4.32 0.83 7.93
CA ALA A 113 -4.43 -0.34 8.78
C ALA A 113 -3.46 -0.24 9.98
N LYS A 114 -4.01 -0.17 11.20
CA LYS A 114 -3.55 -0.89 12.38
C LYS A 114 -4.76 -1.14 13.29
N SER A 115 -5.05 -2.29 13.86
CA SER A 115 -4.56 -3.66 13.75
C SER A 115 -5.60 -4.54 14.45
N LYS A 116 -5.97 -5.65 13.81
CA LYS A 116 -6.32 -6.96 14.40
C LYS A 116 -6.52 -7.06 15.93
N GLN A 117 -7.73 -7.46 16.32
CA GLN A 117 -8.02 -8.60 17.21
C GLN A 117 -9.54 -8.87 17.12
N GLN A 118 -9.97 -9.70 16.18
CA GLN A 118 -10.26 -11.14 16.37
C GLN A 118 -11.47 -11.40 17.30
N LYS A 119 -12.60 -11.75 16.65
CA LYS A 119 -13.75 -12.58 17.11
C LYS A 119 -14.37 -12.12 18.44
N LEU A 120 -15.63 -11.71 18.53
CA LEU A 120 -16.84 -12.42 18.11
C LEU A 120 -18.02 -11.49 18.47
N ALA A 121 -19.11 -11.53 17.68
CA ALA A 121 -20.45 -11.02 17.98
C ALA A 121 -20.82 -9.54 17.68
N LEU A 122 -21.66 -9.42 16.63
CA LEU A 122 -22.80 -8.52 16.42
C LEU A 122 -22.53 -7.06 15.95
N PRO A 123 -23.38 -6.53 15.03
CA PRO A 123 -23.14 -5.29 14.31
C PRO A 123 -23.49 -4.07 15.19
N LEU A 124 -22.54 -3.18 15.39
CA LEU A 124 -22.78 -1.87 16.01
C LEU A 124 -22.48 -0.77 14.99
N VAL A 125 -23.57 -0.08 14.65
CA VAL A 125 -23.70 1.16 13.90
C VAL A 125 -22.47 2.06 14.09
N ARG A 126 -21.77 2.38 13.00
CA ARG A 126 -20.80 3.49 13.02
C ARG A 126 -21.58 4.77 13.32
N ASP A 127 -21.20 5.42 14.41
CA ASP A 127 -21.86 6.56 15.02
C ASP A 127 -21.96 7.74 14.05
N ALA A 128 -23.18 8.06 13.59
CA ALA A 128 -23.46 9.14 12.64
C ALA A 128 -23.09 10.54 13.17
N ASP A 129 -22.82 10.67 14.47
CA ASP A 129 -22.44 11.92 15.11
C ASP A 129 -20.95 12.23 14.93
N LEU A 130 -20.09 11.22 14.77
CA LEU A 130 -18.65 11.43 14.48
C LEU A 130 -18.45 11.94 13.05
N ASP A 131 -19.15 11.36 12.07
CA ASP A 131 -19.09 11.80 10.67
C ASP A 131 -19.52 13.28 10.51
N ARG A 132 -20.51 13.72 11.31
CA ARG A 132 -20.96 15.12 11.33
C ARG A 132 -19.89 16.05 11.90
N LEU A 133 -19.28 15.67 13.04
CA LEU A 133 -18.20 16.43 13.66
C LEU A 133 -16.98 16.53 12.73
N GLU A 134 -16.63 15.46 12.03
CA GLU A 134 -15.56 15.47 11.02
C GLU A 134 -15.88 16.44 9.88
N THR A 135 -17.12 16.42 9.38
CA THR A 135 -17.55 17.31 8.30
C THR A 135 -17.54 18.77 8.73
N GLU A 136 -18.07 19.09 9.91
CA GLU A 136 -18.07 20.46 10.45
C GLU A 136 -16.66 21.00 10.69
N LEU A 137 -15.75 20.18 11.22
CA LEU A 137 -14.35 20.57 11.40
C LEU A 137 -13.63 20.69 10.07
N ALA A 138 -13.90 19.81 9.11
CA ALA A 138 -13.31 19.89 7.78
C ALA A 138 -13.74 21.17 7.04
N ASP A 139 -15.02 21.55 7.13
CA ASP A 139 -15.56 22.78 6.55
C ASP A 139 -14.99 24.04 7.23
N ALA A 140 -14.87 24.03 8.57
CA ALA A 140 -14.31 25.15 9.32
C ALA A 140 -12.81 25.35 9.08
N LEU A 141 -12.06 24.27 8.91
CA LEU A 141 -10.60 24.30 8.74
C LEU A 141 -10.17 24.34 7.25
N GLY A 142 -11.08 24.00 6.32
CA GLY A 142 -10.77 23.91 4.89
C GLY A 142 -9.77 22.81 4.57
N THR A 143 -9.70 21.78 5.42
CA THR A 143 -8.73 20.69 5.38
C THR A 143 -9.39 19.38 5.74
N TYR A 144 -8.78 18.27 5.33
CA TYR A 144 -9.28 16.96 5.72
C TYR A 144 -9.03 16.73 7.21
N VAL A 145 -10.11 16.40 7.94
CA VAL A 145 -10.12 16.13 9.38
C VAL A 145 -10.66 14.73 9.60
N GLU A 146 -9.96 13.95 10.42
CA GLU A 146 -10.33 12.58 10.79
C GLU A 146 -10.37 12.50 12.33
N ILE A 147 -11.49 12.04 12.89
CA ILE A 147 -11.73 11.92 14.33
C ILE A 147 -11.88 10.43 14.66
N SER A 148 -10.89 9.88 15.33
CA SER A 148 -10.97 8.52 15.87
C SER A 148 -11.30 8.56 17.34
N HIS A 149 -12.49 8.13 17.74
CA HIS A 149 -12.87 8.02 19.15
C HIS A 149 -12.87 6.55 19.59
N GLN A 150 -12.11 6.23 20.64
CA GLN A 150 -12.10 4.92 21.28
C GLN A 150 -13.18 4.83 22.36
N ALA A 151 -13.79 3.65 22.53
CA ALA A 151 -14.83 3.37 23.52
C ALA A 151 -14.40 3.59 24.99
N THR A 152 -13.12 3.83 25.23
CA THR A 152 -12.52 4.17 26.54
C THR A 152 -12.61 5.66 26.89
N GLY A 153 -13.21 6.50 26.03
CA GLY A 153 -13.33 7.95 26.25
C GLY A 153 -12.14 8.77 25.73
N GLN A 154 -11.12 8.13 25.15
CA GLN A 154 -9.99 8.81 24.49
C GLN A 154 -10.21 8.90 22.99
N GLY A 155 -9.67 9.94 22.34
CA GLY A 155 -9.79 10.11 20.91
C GLY A 155 -8.57 10.80 20.29
N GLU A 156 -8.39 10.61 18.99
CA GLU A 156 -7.33 11.18 18.17
C GLU A 156 -7.98 12.04 17.07
N LEU A 157 -7.46 13.26 16.91
CA LEU A 157 -7.85 14.19 15.85
C LEU A 157 -6.67 14.35 14.89
N VAL A 158 -6.83 13.92 13.64
CA VAL A 158 -5.81 14.04 12.61
C VAL A 158 -6.24 15.06 11.57
N ILE A 159 -5.44 16.11 11.39
CA ILE A 159 -5.67 17.18 10.41
C ILE A 159 -4.60 17.08 9.33
N ARG A 160 -5.01 16.91 8.07
CA ARG A 160 -4.07 16.83 6.93
C ARG A 160 -4.03 18.15 6.18
N TYR A 161 -2.81 18.64 5.92
CA TYR A 161 -2.55 19.87 5.19
C TYR A 161 -1.74 19.57 3.92
N ALA A 162 -1.95 20.37 2.88
CA ALA A 162 -1.31 20.26 1.56
C ALA A 162 -0.04 21.12 1.44
N SER A 163 0.14 22.13 2.29
CA SER A 163 1.32 23.01 2.30
C SER A 163 1.68 23.49 3.70
N LEU A 164 2.94 23.90 3.89
CA LEU A 164 3.41 24.48 5.15
C LEU A 164 2.65 25.77 5.51
N ASP A 165 2.31 26.60 4.51
CA ASP A 165 1.47 27.79 4.73
C ASP A 165 0.08 27.44 5.29
N GLN A 166 -0.49 26.30 4.85
CA GLN A 166 -1.76 25.81 5.37
C GLN A 166 -1.63 25.30 6.81
N LEU A 167 -0.52 24.62 7.14
CA LEU A 167 -0.21 24.24 8.53
C LEU A 167 -0.09 25.46 9.44
N ASP A 168 0.64 26.50 9.01
CA ASP A 168 0.79 27.74 9.78
C ASP A 168 -0.55 28.46 9.96
N GLY A 169 -1.41 28.46 8.94
CA GLY A 169 -2.78 28.96 9.02
C GLY A 169 -3.65 28.20 10.03
N LEU A 170 -3.54 26.86 10.08
CA LEU A 170 -4.24 26.01 11.05
C LEU A 170 -3.77 26.28 12.48
N ILE A 171 -2.45 26.31 12.70
CA ILE A 171 -1.85 26.60 14.01
C ILE A 171 -2.25 28.00 14.49
N GLY A 172 -2.28 28.99 13.59
CA GLY A 172 -2.69 30.36 13.89
C GLY A 172 -4.15 30.48 14.34
N ARG A 173 -5.05 29.63 13.80
CA ARG A 173 -6.47 29.59 14.23
C ARG A 173 -6.67 28.88 15.57
N MET A 174 -5.86 27.86 15.88
CA MET A 174 -5.96 27.10 17.14
C MET A 174 -5.34 27.82 18.35
N LYS A 175 -4.39 28.72 18.13
CA LYS A 175 -3.74 29.50 19.20
C LYS A 175 -4.48 30.79 19.58
N ARG A 176 -5.60 31.11 18.92
CA ARG A 176 -6.39 32.31 19.20
C ARG A 176 -7.47 32.07 20.24
#